data_AF-A0A957TCD2-F1
#
_entry.id   AF-A0A957TCD2-F1
#
_cell.length_a   1.000
_cell.length_b   1.000
_cell.length_c   1.000
_cell.angle_alpha   90.00
_cell.angle_beta   90.00
_cell.angle_gamma   90.00
#
_symmetry.space_group_name_H-M   'P 1'
#
loop_
_entity.id
_entity.type
_entity.pdbx_description
1 polymer ?
#
loop_
_entity_poly.entity_id
_entity_poly.type
_entity_poly.pdbx_seq_one_letter_code
_entity_poly.pdbx_strand_id
1 'polypeptide(L)'
;PDLYHTGYTQDALKEFVEANVTCALIKSQPLPTPEELSVEPATYLNGLAEVVGELRRRTLDILRHGYSTEAERLLGVMDEIYSILVTMDYPDAITNGLRRQTDLARGIIEKTRGDITFSLRGGHLEQSINRLLSQLNGEQATGLGGGGSIPNMDEDD
;
A
#
# COMPACT_ATOMS: atom_id res chain seq x y z
N PRO A 1 -15.64 -4.83 41.97
CA PRO A 1 -15.26 -3.41 42.16
C PRO A 1 -13.83 -3.18 41.65
N ASP A 2 -13.75 -2.49 40.51
CA ASP A 2 -12.65 -1.65 40.01
C ASP A 2 -11.23 -2.23 39.90
N LEU A 3 -11.12 -3.34 39.16
CA LEU A 3 -9.91 -3.67 38.40
C LEU A 3 -9.98 -3.17 36.94
N TYR A 4 -10.90 -2.25 36.66
CA TYR A 4 -10.99 -1.46 35.43
C TYR A 4 -10.07 -0.24 35.47
N HIS A 5 -8.85 -0.37 36.02
CA HIS A 5 -7.82 0.66 35.93
C HIS A 5 -7.16 0.61 34.54
N THR A 6 -7.90 0.96 33.50
CA THR A 6 -8.00 2.29 32.85
C THR A 6 -6.90 2.61 31.84
N GLY A 7 -5.79 1.86 31.79
CA GLY A 7 -4.76 2.01 30.75
C GLY A 7 -4.55 0.74 29.94
N TYR A 8 -3.95 -0.27 30.58
CA TYR A 8 -3.54 -1.52 29.93
C TYR A 8 -4.68 -2.30 29.29
N THR A 9 -5.87 -2.31 29.90
CA THR A 9 -7.03 -3.01 29.33
C THR A 9 -7.58 -2.29 28.11
N GLN A 10 -7.59 -0.95 28.11
CA GLN A 10 -8.02 -0.18 26.95
C GLN A 10 -7.03 -0.31 25.78
N ASP A 11 -5.73 -0.31 26.07
CA ASP A 11 -4.70 -0.54 25.07
C ASP A 11 -4.81 -1.95 24.46
N ALA A 12 -4.99 -2.99 25.31
CA ALA A 12 -5.17 -4.35 24.83
C ALA A 12 -6.45 -4.52 23.98
N LEU A 13 -7.56 -3.87 24.36
CA LEU A 13 -8.80 -3.90 23.57
C LEU A 13 -8.64 -3.17 22.24
N LYS A 14 -7.89 -2.06 22.22
CA LYS A 14 -7.57 -1.32 20.99
C LYS A 14 -6.69 -2.15 20.06
N GLU A 15 -5.63 -2.79 20.58
CA GLU A 15 -4.79 -3.73 19.80
C GLU A 15 -5.61 -4.92 19.28
N PHE A 16 -6.56 -5.43 20.08
CA PHE A 16 -7.48 -6.48 19.66
C PHE A 16 -8.37 -6.03 18.49
N VAL A 17 -8.95 -4.82 18.57
CA VAL A 17 -9.72 -4.23 17.46
C VAL A 17 -8.83 -4.08 16.23
N GLU A 18 -7.65 -3.49 16.38
CA GLU A 18 -6.70 -3.26 15.30
C GLU A 18 -6.37 -4.57 14.57
N ALA A 19 -6.02 -5.62 15.29
CA ALA A 19 -5.68 -6.91 14.72
C ALA A 19 -6.85 -7.55 13.96
N ASN A 20 -8.06 -7.53 14.53
CA ASN A 20 -9.24 -8.11 13.89
C ASN A 20 -9.62 -7.34 12.63
N VAL A 21 -9.69 -6.02 12.72
CA VAL A 21 -10.08 -5.17 11.59
C VAL A 21 -9.02 -5.22 10.48
N THR A 22 -7.74 -5.12 10.83
CA THR A 22 -6.64 -5.25 9.85
C THR A 22 -6.72 -6.57 9.10
N CYS A 23 -6.92 -7.68 9.83
CA CYS A 23 -7.06 -9.00 9.24
C CYS A 23 -8.26 -9.08 8.28
N ALA A 24 -9.42 -8.55 8.69
CA ALA A 24 -10.61 -8.52 7.86
C ALA A 24 -10.39 -7.71 6.57
N LEU A 25 -9.80 -6.51 6.67
CA LEU A 25 -9.55 -5.62 5.53
C LEU A 25 -8.54 -6.20 4.52
N ILE A 26 -7.46 -6.82 5.01
CA ILE A 26 -6.46 -7.48 4.16
C ILE A 26 -7.09 -8.69 3.44
N LYS A 27 -7.99 -9.42 4.10
CA LYS A 27 -8.68 -10.58 3.51
C LYS A 27 -9.94 -10.21 2.71
N SER A 28 -10.26 -8.93 2.59
CA SER A 28 -11.51 -8.44 1.98
C SER A 28 -12.77 -9.08 2.57
N GLN A 29 -12.77 -9.25 3.89
CA GLN A 29 -13.89 -9.76 4.67
C GLN A 29 -14.72 -8.62 5.27
N PRO A 30 -15.98 -8.88 5.64
CA PRO A 30 -16.79 -7.90 6.39
C PRO A 30 -16.06 -7.47 7.67
N LEU A 31 -16.14 -6.17 8.00
CA LEU A 31 -15.58 -5.66 9.26
C LEU A 31 -16.46 -6.12 10.42
N PRO A 32 -15.85 -6.62 11.51
CA PRO A 32 -16.59 -6.90 12.73
C PRO A 32 -17.08 -5.59 13.36
N THR A 33 -18.31 -5.59 13.86
CA THR A 33 -18.91 -4.45 14.55
C THR A 33 -18.36 -4.29 15.98
N PRO A 34 -18.45 -3.09 16.58
CA PRO A 34 -18.08 -2.90 17.98
C PRO A 34 -18.78 -3.87 18.94
N GLU A 35 -20.05 -4.17 18.67
CA GLU A 35 -20.87 -5.09 19.45
C GLU A 35 -20.37 -6.54 19.33
N GLU A 36 -20.02 -6.99 18.13
CA GLU A 36 -19.43 -8.32 17.89
C GLU A 36 -18.08 -8.49 18.59
N LEU A 37 -17.30 -7.41 18.69
CA LEU A 37 -16.03 -7.40 19.41
C LEU A 37 -16.18 -7.14 20.91
N SER A 38 -17.39 -6.82 21.39
CA SER A 38 -17.67 -6.47 22.79
C SER A 38 -16.80 -5.32 23.31
N VAL A 39 -16.59 -4.28 22.47
CA VAL A 39 -15.78 -3.10 22.80
C VAL A 39 -16.61 -1.82 22.79
N GLU A 40 -16.19 -0.81 23.54
CA GLU A 40 -16.82 0.50 23.49
C GLU A 40 -16.58 1.17 22.12
N PRO A 41 -17.56 1.92 21.58
CA PRO A 41 -17.41 2.62 20.29
C PRO A 41 -16.17 3.52 20.23
N ALA A 42 -15.82 4.20 21.33
CA ALA A 42 -14.62 5.03 21.39
C ALA A 42 -13.33 4.21 21.23
N THR A 43 -13.24 3.04 21.87
CA THR A 43 -12.10 2.12 21.70
C THR A 43 -12.03 1.58 20.27
N TYR A 44 -13.19 1.24 19.69
CA TYR A 44 -13.25 0.77 18.31
C TYR A 44 -12.77 1.81 17.30
N LEU A 45 -13.20 3.07 17.45
CA LEU A 45 -12.78 4.18 16.57
C LEU A 45 -11.28 4.48 16.70
N ASN A 46 -10.72 4.41 17.92
CA ASN A 46 -9.27 4.56 18.10
C ASN A 46 -8.50 3.39 17.48
N GLY A 47 -8.98 2.15 17.61
CA GLY A 47 -8.40 0.99 16.94
C GLY A 47 -8.42 1.14 15.42
N LEU A 48 -9.54 1.63 14.85
CA LEU A 48 -9.63 1.95 13.42
C LEU A 48 -8.59 2.99 12.96
N ALA A 49 -8.29 3.99 13.78
CA ALA A 49 -7.26 4.97 13.44
C ALA A 49 -5.86 4.33 13.39
N GLU A 50 -5.57 3.35 14.25
CA GLU A 50 -4.28 2.63 14.28
C GLU A 50 -4.15 1.60 13.14
N VAL A 51 -5.27 1.00 12.70
CA VAL A 51 -5.33 0.13 11.52
C VAL A 51 -4.70 0.80 10.29
N VAL A 52 -4.88 2.12 10.12
CA VAL A 52 -4.28 2.88 9.01
C VAL A 52 -2.74 2.71 8.97
N GLY A 53 -2.09 2.64 10.13
CA GLY A 53 -0.66 2.37 10.24
C GLY A 53 -0.28 0.96 9.78
N GLU A 54 -1.07 -0.05 10.15
CA GLU A 54 -0.86 -1.44 9.72
C GLU A 54 -1.12 -1.63 8.22
N LEU A 55 -2.15 -0.99 7.68
CA LEU A 55 -2.40 -0.99 6.23
C LEU A 55 -1.24 -0.33 5.48
N ARG A 56 -0.64 0.75 6.01
CA ARG A 56 0.60 1.31 5.44
C ARG A 56 1.73 0.28 5.49
N ARG A 57 1.95 -0.41 6.61
CA ARG A 57 3.00 -1.43 6.72
C ARG A 57 2.82 -2.52 5.66
N ARG A 58 1.60 -3.05 5.54
CA ARG A 58 1.24 -4.04 4.52
C ARG A 58 1.43 -3.51 3.10
N THR A 59 1.04 -2.27 2.85
CA THR A 59 1.21 -1.61 1.54
C THR A 59 2.69 -1.53 1.17
N LEU A 60 3.55 -1.09 2.08
CA LEU A 60 5.00 -1.04 1.84
C LEU A 60 5.59 -2.43 1.60
N ASP A 61 5.15 -3.46 2.33
CA ASP A 61 5.59 -4.84 2.11
C ASP A 61 5.22 -5.36 0.70
N ILE A 62 4.06 -4.99 0.18
CA ILE A 62 3.66 -5.29 -1.18
C ILE A 62 4.56 -4.55 -2.17
N LEU A 63 4.76 -3.24 -1.98
CA LEU A 63 5.56 -2.40 -2.88
C LEU A 63 7.04 -2.81 -2.98
N ARG A 64 7.58 -3.52 -1.98
CA ARG A 64 8.92 -4.13 -2.04
C ARG A 64 9.09 -5.12 -3.18
N HIS A 65 7.99 -5.69 -3.68
CA HIS A 65 7.98 -6.62 -4.81
C HIS A 65 7.59 -5.95 -6.13
N GLY A 66 7.46 -4.61 -6.12
CA GLY A 66 6.98 -3.82 -7.25
C GLY A 66 5.56 -3.30 -7.03
N TYR A 67 5.11 -2.45 -7.96
CA TYR A 67 3.76 -1.91 -7.94
C TYR A 67 2.71 -3.02 -8.06
N SER A 68 1.61 -2.89 -7.31
CA SER A 68 0.52 -3.85 -7.27
C SER A 68 -0.81 -3.13 -7.07
N THR A 69 -1.87 -3.63 -7.72
CA THR A 69 -3.24 -3.14 -7.53
C THR A 69 -3.74 -3.34 -6.11
N GLU A 70 -3.19 -4.33 -5.39
CA GLU A 70 -3.53 -4.53 -3.97
C GLU A 70 -3.04 -3.35 -3.10
N ALA A 71 -1.90 -2.75 -3.42
CA ALA A 71 -1.41 -1.57 -2.70
C ALA A 71 -2.37 -0.38 -2.88
N GLU A 72 -2.94 -0.19 -4.08
CA GLU A 72 -3.96 0.83 -4.32
C GLU A 72 -5.27 0.53 -3.60
N ARG A 73 -5.70 -0.74 -3.58
CA ARG A 73 -6.90 -1.16 -2.83
C ARG A 73 -6.75 -0.82 -1.35
N LEU A 74 -5.60 -1.13 -0.76
CA LEU A 74 -5.33 -0.82 0.65
C LEU A 74 -5.28 0.69 0.91
N LEU A 75 -4.69 1.48 0.00
CA LEU A 75 -4.73 2.94 0.11
C LEU A 75 -6.18 3.47 0.08
N GLY A 76 -7.04 2.94 -0.80
CA GLY A 76 -8.45 3.31 -0.86
C GLY A 76 -9.19 3.00 0.45
N VAL A 77 -8.93 1.84 1.05
CA VAL A 77 -9.47 1.49 2.37
C VAL A 77 -8.99 2.46 3.46
N MET A 78 -7.72 2.88 3.43
CA MET A 78 -7.22 3.89 4.37
C MET A 78 -7.95 5.23 4.21
N ASP A 79 -8.24 5.66 2.97
CA ASP A 79 -9.02 6.87 2.68
C ASP A 79 -10.48 6.74 3.19
N GLU A 80 -11.10 5.57 3.06
CA GLU A 80 -12.45 5.29 3.60
C GLU A 80 -12.46 5.39 5.14
N ILE A 81 -11.49 4.76 5.81
CA ILE A 81 -11.36 4.85 7.28
C ILE A 81 -11.21 6.33 7.69
N TYR A 82 -10.31 7.08 7.05
CA TYR A 82 -10.13 8.49 7.35
C TYR A 82 -11.41 9.32 7.14
N SER A 83 -12.16 9.03 6.06
CA SER A 83 -13.42 9.70 5.76
C SER A 83 -14.48 9.45 6.84
N ILE A 84 -14.52 8.25 7.42
CA ILE A 84 -15.40 7.95 8.54
C ILE A 84 -14.93 8.71 9.79
N LEU A 85 -13.64 8.62 10.13
CA LEU A 85 -13.09 9.22 11.35
C LEU A 85 -13.25 10.74 11.39
N VAL A 86 -13.08 11.43 10.26
CA VAL A 86 -13.21 12.90 10.21
C VAL A 86 -14.65 13.38 10.38
N THR A 87 -15.65 12.53 10.15
CA THR A 87 -17.07 12.86 10.38
C THR A 87 -17.53 12.68 11.83
N MET A 88 -16.68 12.10 12.69
CA MET A 88 -17.00 11.85 14.09
C MET A 88 -16.86 13.12 14.93
N ASP A 89 -17.99 13.79 15.16
CA ASP A 89 -18.05 15.07 15.89
C ASP A 89 -18.24 14.85 17.40
N TYR A 90 -17.25 14.23 18.05
CA TYR A 90 -17.25 13.97 19.49
C TYR A 90 -16.17 14.78 20.21
N PRO A 91 -16.44 15.30 21.43
CA PRO A 91 -15.43 15.97 22.24
C PRO A 91 -14.21 15.07 22.49
N ASP A 92 -12.99 15.61 22.35
CA ASP A 92 -11.73 14.87 22.53
C ASP A 92 -11.63 14.15 23.89
N ALA A 93 -12.30 14.70 24.92
CA ALA A 93 -12.37 14.12 26.26
C ALA A 93 -13.19 12.82 26.33
N ILE A 94 -14.06 12.56 25.36
CA ILE A 94 -14.89 11.34 25.26
C ILE A 94 -14.23 10.33 24.30
N THR A 95 -13.48 10.81 23.31
CA THR A 95 -12.84 9.95 22.29
C THR A 95 -11.39 9.60 22.61
N ASN A 96 -10.84 10.03 23.74
CA ASN A 96 -9.47 9.75 24.16
C ASN A 96 -8.40 10.17 23.12
N GLY A 97 -8.58 11.31 22.46
CA GLY A 97 -7.59 11.85 21.52
C GLY A 97 -7.71 11.36 20.07
N LEU A 98 -8.90 10.89 19.66
CA LEU A 98 -9.19 10.44 18.30
C LEU A 98 -8.85 11.49 17.23
N ARG A 99 -9.05 12.78 17.50
CA ARG A 99 -8.71 13.86 16.56
C ARG A 99 -7.22 13.85 16.19
N ARG A 100 -6.34 13.71 17.19
CA ARG A 100 -4.89 13.59 16.97
C ARG A 100 -4.55 12.34 16.16
N GLN A 101 -5.19 11.20 16.46
CA GLN A 101 -4.95 9.97 15.71
C GLN A 101 -5.44 10.07 14.26
N THR A 102 -6.57 10.73 14.03
CA THR A 102 -7.11 11.02 12.70
C THR A 102 -6.16 11.92 11.89
N ASP A 103 -5.54 12.91 12.54
CA ASP A 103 -4.51 13.75 11.90
C ASP A 103 -3.25 12.97 11.52
N LEU A 104 -2.81 12.05 12.39
CA LEU A 104 -1.69 11.15 12.10
C LEU A 104 -2.01 10.21 10.94
N ALA A 105 -3.22 9.65 10.93
CA ALA A 105 -3.72 8.80 9.85
C ALA A 105 -3.69 9.53 8.49
N ARG A 106 -4.10 10.80 8.45
CA ARG A 106 -3.99 11.64 7.24
C ARG A 106 -2.55 11.75 6.74
N GLY A 107 -1.61 12.04 7.63
CA GLY A 107 -0.19 12.13 7.26
C GLY A 107 0.38 10.80 6.75
N ILE A 108 -0.08 9.68 7.30
CA ILE A 108 0.26 8.32 6.86
C ILE A 108 -0.28 8.05 5.45
N ILE A 109 -1.54 8.42 5.19
CA ILE A 109 -2.21 8.25 3.89
C ILE A 109 -1.48 9.03 2.80
N GLU A 110 -1.20 10.32 3.02
CA GLU A 110 -0.52 11.16 2.03
C GLU A 110 0.86 10.62 1.68
N LYS A 111 1.64 10.18 2.67
CA LYS A 111 2.94 9.53 2.43
C LYS A 111 2.79 8.25 1.62
N THR A 112 1.78 7.43 1.95
CA THR A 112 1.53 6.13 1.28
C THR A 112 1.15 6.33 -0.18
N ARG A 113 0.35 7.36 -0.48
CA ARG A 113 0.03 7.76 -1.85
C ARG A 113 1.28 8.16 -2.64
N GLY A 114 2.20 8.89 -2.02
CA GLY A 114 3.50 9.21 -2.58
C GLY A 114 4.34 7.96 -2.89
N ASP A 115 4.43 7.04 -1.94
CA ASP A 115 5.20 5.79 -2.08
C ASP A 115 4.67 4.90 -3.22
N ILE A 116 3.34 4.75 -3.34
CA ILE A 116 2.69 4.01 -4.43
C ILE A 116 2.99 4.68 -5.77
N THR A 117 2.85 6.00 -5.86
CA THR A 117 3.11 6.76 -7.09
C THR A 117 4.56 6.61 -7.55
N PHE A 118 5.50 6.64 -6.60
CA PHE A 118 6.91 6.46 -6.88
C PHE A 118 7.20 5.05 -7.43
N SER A 119 6.65 4.01 -6.79
CA SER A 119 6.79 2.63 -7.23
C SER A 119 6.22 2.42 -8.65
N LEU A 120 5.02 2.96 -8.93
CA LEU A 120 4.40 2.88 -10.26
C LEU A 120 5.28 3.53 -11.34
N ARG A 121 5.77 4.75 -11.09
CA ARG A 121 6.67 5.45 -12.02
C ARG A 121 7.98 4.71 -12.23
N GLY A 122 8.52 4.10 -11.18
CA GLY A 122 9.70 3.23 -11.25
C GLY A 122 9.49 2.07 -12.22
N GLY A 123 8.36 1.37 -12.12
CA GLY A 123 8.00 0.29 -13.04
C GLY A 123 7.86 0.74 -14.49
N HIS A 124 7.22 1.90 -14.74
CA HIS A 124 7.09 2.47 -16.08
C HIS A 124 8.46 2.83 -16.69
N LEU A 125 9.37 3.36 -15.87
CA LEU A 125 10.73 3.68 -16.30
C LEU A 125 11.51 2.41 -16.66
N GLU A 126 11.45 1.37 -15.81
CA GLU A 126 12.10 0.08 -16.08
C GLU A 126 11.60 -0.55 -17.39
N GLN A 127 10.29 -0.53 -17.63
CA GLN A 127 9.70 -0.99 -18.90
C GLN A 127 10.19 -0.17 -20.10
N SER A 128 10.29 1.16 -19.94
CA SER A 128 10.77 2.04 -21.01
C SER A 128 12.24 1.77 -21.36
N ILE A 129 13.08 1.53 -20.35
CA ILE A 129 14.49 1.16 -20.53
C ILE A 129 14.61 -0.21 -21.21
N ASN A 130 13.88 -1.21 -20.75
CA ASN A 130 13.89 -2.55 -21.35
C ASN A 130 13.42 -2.54 -22.81
N ARG A 131 12.45 -1.69 -23.14
CA ARG A 131 12.00 -1.47 -24.52
C ARG A 131 13.09 -0.88 -25.39
N LEU A 132 13.79 0.15 -24.90
CA LEU A 132 14.91 0.77 -25.60
C LEU A 132 16.05 -0.25 -25.85
N LEU A 133 16.44 -1.01 -24.81
CA LEU A 133 17.47 -2.05 -24.93
C LEU A 133 17.12 -3.11 -25.99
N SER A 134 15.84 -3.51 -26.05
CA SER A 134 15.37 -4.47 -27.04
C SER A 134 15.45 -3.94 -28.48
N GLN A 135 15.20 -2.64 -28.69
CA GLN A 135 15.33 -2.00 -30.00
C GLN A 135 16.79 -1.93 -30.46
N LEU A 136 17.69 -1.51 -29.56
CA LEU A 136 19.13 -1.41 -29.87
C LEU A 136 19.76 -2.77 -30.18
N ASN A 137 19.35 -3.83 -29.47
CA ASN A 137 19.83 -5.18 -29.75
C ASN A 137 19.23 -5.75 -31.05
N GLY A 138 18.02 -5.36 -31.43
CA GLY A 138 17.38 -5.73 -32.70
C GLY A 138 18.06 -5.10 -33.93
N GLU A 139 18.54 -3.86 -33.80
CA GLU A 139 19.23 -3.15 -34.89
C GLU A 139 20.65 -3.70 -35.17
N GLN A 140 21.33 -4.24 -34.15
CA GLN A 140 22.66 -4.87 -34.32
C GLN A 140 22.61 -6.17 -35.13
N ALA A 141 21.48 -6.91 -35.13
CA ALA A 141 21.33 -8.14 -35.90
C ALA A 141 21.17 -7.89 -37.42
N THR A 142 20.74 -6.69 -37.83
CA THR A 142 20.52 -6.34 -39.24
C THR A 142 21.75 -5.75 -39.95
N GLY A 143 22.85 -5.46 -39.23
CA GLY A 143 24.03 -4.76 -39.77
C GLY A 143 25.20 -5.63 -40.27
N LEU A 144 25.15 -6.97 -40.13
CA LEU A 144 26.29 -7.87 -40.40
C LEU A 144 26.14 -8.74 -41.66
N GLY A 145 25.17 -8.48 -42.54
CA GLY A 145 24.86 -9.31 -43.73
C GLY A 145 25.44 -8.85 -45.07
N GLY A 146 26.38 -7.89 -45.12
CA GLY A 146 26.86 -7.27 -46.36
C GLY A 146 28.37 -7.38 -46.59
N GLY A 147 28.95 -8.59 -46.55
CA GLY A 147 30.37 -8.84 -46.84
C GLY A 147 30.52 -9.66 -48.12
N GLY A 148 31.15 -9.07 -49.15
CA GLY A 148 31.14 -9.52 -50.53
C GLY A 148 31.72 -10.91 -50.80
N SER A 149 31.08 -11.64 -51.71
CA SER A 149 31.70 -12.77 -52.42
C SER A 149 32.31 -12.24 -53.71
N ILE A 150 33.64 -12.39 -53.80
CA ILE A 150 34.54 -12.03 -54.89
C ILE A 150 34.14 -12.81 -56.17
N PRO A 151 34.16 -12.19 -57.38
CA PRO A 151 33.96 -12.95 -58.61
C PRO A 151 35.22 -13.77 -58.89
N ASN A 152 35.07 -15.10 -58.97
CA ASN A 152 36.15 -16.00 -59.37
C ASN A 152 36.40 -15.81 -60.87
N MET A 153 37.43 -15.05 -61.22
CA MET A 153 38.09 -15.13 -62.52
C MET A 153 39.10 -16.27 -62.43
N ASP A 154 38.82 -17.37 -63.12
CA ASP A 154 39.88 -18.28 -63.56
C ASP A 154 39.83 -18.30 -65.09
N GLU A 155 40.87 -17.71 -65.67
CA GLU A 155 41.28 -17.83 -67.07
C GLU A 155 41.92 -19.20 -67.32
N ASP A 156 41.67 -19.73 -68.52
CA ASP A 156 42.53 -20.57 -69.39
C ASP A 156 43.33 -21.75 -68.79
N ASP A 157 42.93 -22.98 -69.16
CA ASP A 157 43.68 -23.87 -70.10
C ASP A 157 42.81 -25.04 -70.59
#